data_AF-A0A820XBG0-F1
#
_entry.id   AF-A0A820XBG0-F1
#
_cell.length_a   1.000
_cell.length_b   1.000
_cell.length_c   1.000
_cell.angle_alpha   90.00
_cell.angle_beta   90.00
_cell.angle_gamma   90.00
#
_symmetry.space_group_name_H-M   'P 1'
#
loop_
_entity.id
_entity.type
_entity.pdbx_description
1 polymer ?
#
loop_
_entity_poly.entity_id
_entity_poly.type
_entity_poly.pdbx_seq_one_letter_code
_entity_poly.pdbx_strand_id
1 'polypeptide(L)'
;MNQNARKRELNMTLSVLPIFNPLNDYYIYHINQSTSSILLHDLIEQGRKTIRFIIDTEDDYYTHRPSLIQIEFIQHQSIVLLIEVHHLPQAASVIFWLIRSLLKVILNPSNCIYSWDDAKNELDKFISCELLPSDQLQQINNIDIQKH
;
A
#
# COMPACT_ATOMS: atom_id res chain seq x y z
N MET A 1 -27.84 4.50 -27.19
CA MET A 1 -26.56 3.82 -27.52
C MET A 1 -26.40 2.62 -26.59
N ASN A 2 -26.23 1.42 -27.13
CA ASN A 2 -26.30 0.16 -26.39
C ASN A 2 -24.98 -0.06 -25.62
N GLN A 3 -25.01 -0.14 -24.28
CA GLN A 3 -23.80 -0.24 -23.43
C GLN A 3 -22.87 -1.40 -23.82
N ASN A 4 -23.44 -2.49 -24.34
CA ASN A 4 -22.72 -3.66 -24.82
C ASN A 4 -21.89 -3.39 -26.09
N ALA A 5 -22.29 -2.45 -26.95
CA ALA A 5 -21.54 -2.08 -28.15
C ALA A 5 -20.27 -1.30 -27.76
N ARG A 6 -20.41 -0.32 -26.86
CA ARG A 6 -19.29 0.48 -26.34
C ARG A 6 -18.26 -0.38 -25.58
N LYS A 7 -18.71 -1.38 -24.82
CA LYS A 7 -17.82 -2.31 -24.09
C LYS A 7 -17.03 -3.22 -25.05
N ARG A 8 -17.65 -3.66 -26.15
CA ARG A 8 -16.97 -4.44 -27.20
C ARG A 8 -15.95 -3.60 -27.96
N GLU A 9 -16.29 -2.36 -28.29
CA GLU A 9 -15.36 -1.40 -28.90
C GLU A 9 -14.16 -1.14 -28.00
N LEU A 10 -14.37 -0.85 -26.71
CA LEU A 10 -13.28 -0.65 -25.75
C LEU A 10 -12.37 -1.88 -25.64
N ASN A 11 -12.96 -3.08 -25.53
CA ASN A 11 -12.17 -4.32 -25.43
C ASN A 11 -11.37 -4.61 -26.71
N MET A 12 -11.91 -4.28 -27.88
CA MET A 12 -11.16 -4.38 -29.13
C MET A 12 -10.00 -3.38 -29.16
N THR A 13 -10.22 -2.13 -28.73
CA THR A 13 -9.15 -1.12 -28.66
C THR A 13 -8.06 -1.49 -27.65
N LEU A 14 -8.45 -2.02 -26.48
CA LEU A 14 -7.51 -2.43 -25.43
C LEU A 14 -6.74 -3.70 -25.81
N SER A 15 -7.29 -4.58 -26.66
CA SER A 15 -6.58 -5.77 -27.15
C SER A 15 -5.42 -5.47 -28.11
N VAL A 16 -5.29 -4.22 -28.55
CA VAL A 16 -4.19 -3.74 -29.41
C VAL A 16 -3.07 -3.09 -28.59
N LEU A 17 -3.31 -2.78 -27.31
CA LEU A 17 -2.27 -2.23 -26.46
C LEU A 17 -1.22 -3.30 -26.16
N PRO A 18 0.07 -2.97 -26.24
CA PRO A 18 1.11 -3.90 -25.84
C PRO A 18 0.91 -4.29 -24.38
N ILE A 19 1.19 -5.55 -24.05
CA ILE A 19 1.21 -6.02 -22.67
C ILE A 19 2.15 -5.08 -21.90
N PHE A 20 1.65 -4.52 -20.80
CA PHE A 20 2.46 -3.70 -19.93
C PHE A 20 3.61 -4.55 -19.39
N ASN A 21 4.83 -4.20 -19.77
CA ASN A 21 6.04 -4.76 -19.19
C ASN A 21 6.49 -3.80 -18.09
N PRO A 22 6.51 -4.22 -16.81
CA PRO A 22 6.98 -3.37 -15.74
C PRO A 22 8.44 -2.97 -16.00
N LEU A 23 8.76 -1.71 -15.70
CA LEU A 23 10.11 -1.18 -15.90
C LEU A 23 11.12 -1.78 -14.92
N ASN A 24 10.64 -2.24 -13.75
CA ASN A 24 11.46 -2.81 -12.69
C ASN A 24 10.94 -4.20 -12.32
N ASP A 25 11.85 -5.10 -11.97
CA ASP A 25 11.50 -6.32 -11.25
C ASP A 25 11.01 -5.96 -9.85
N TYR A 26 10.05 -6.74 -9.35
CA TYR A 26 9.49 -6.51 -8.02
C TYR A 26 9.18 -7.81 -7.28
N TYR A 27 9.26 -7.75 -5.95
CA TYR A 27 8.80 -8.81 -5.05
C TYR A 27 7.53 -8.39 -4.34
N ILE A 28 6.58 -9.32 -4.23
CA ILE A 28 5.33 -9.10 -3.49
C ILE A 28 5.39 -9.87 -2.17
N TYR A 29 5.10 -9.20 -1.07
CA TYR A 29 4.94 -9.82 0.24
C TYR A 29 3.55 -9.56 0.81
N HIS A 30 2.84 -10.63 1.15
CA HIS A 30 1.60 -10.57 1.92
C HIS A 30 1.92 -10.48 3.41
N ILE A 31 1.46 -9.41 4.05
CA ILE A 31 1.71 -9.10 5.46
C ILE A 31 0.43 -9.34 6.25
N ASN A 32 0.45 -10.36 7.10
CA ASN A 32 -0.66 -10.81 7.93
C ASN A 32 -0.17 -11.52 9.20
N GLN A 33 -1.07 -12.15 9.95
CA GLN A 33 -0.77 -12.86 11.19
C GLN A 33 0.24 -14.02 11.05
N SER A 34 0.43 -14.55 9.84
CA SER A 34 1.36 -15.66 9.57
C SER A 34 2.75 -15.18 9.13
N THR A 35 2.94 -13.88 8.90
CA THR A 35 4.21 -13.31 8.47
C THR A 35 5.28 -13.53 9.55
N SER A 36 6.42 -14.07 9.15
CA SER A 36 7.52 -14.32 10.08
C SER A 36 8.13 -13.01 10.59
N SER A 37 8.60 -13.02 11.84
CA SER A 37 9.32 -11.88 12.42
C SER A 37 10.61 -11.56 11.68
N ILE A 38 11.32 -12.57 11.18
CA ILE A 38 12.57 -12.41 10.41
C ILE A 38 12.28 -11.58 9.16
N LEU A 39 11.27 -11.95 8.38
CA LEU A 39 10.88 -11.19 7.19
C LEU A 39 10.49 -9.75 7.54
N LEU A 40 9.74 -9.53 8.62
CA LEU A 40 9.38 -8.17 9.05
C LEU A 40 10.60 -7.34 9.46
N HIS A 41 11.59 -7.94 10.12
CA HIS A 41 12.85 -7.26 10.41
C HIS A 41 13.61 -6.87 9.13
N ASP A 42 13.69 -7.78 8.16
CA ASP A 42 14.33 -7.50 6.88
C ASP A 42 13.61 -6.36 6.14
N LEU A 43 12.27 -6.38 6.11
CA LEU A 43 11.45 -5.33 5.50
C LEU A 43 11.61 -3.98 6.22
N ILE A 44 11.74 -3.97 7.55
CA ILE A 44 12.02 -2.75 8.33
C ILE A 44 13.38 -2.17 7.91
N GLU A 45 14.41 -3.00 7.80
CA GLU A 45 15.74 -2.57 7.36
C GLU A 45 15.75 -2.07 5.91
N GLN A 46 14.97 -2.70 5.03
CA GLN A 46 14.78 -2.17 3.67
C GLN A 46 14.02 -0.84 3.68
N GLY A 47 12.97 -0.73 4.49
CA GLY A 47 12.19 0.50 4.64
C GLY A 47 13.06 1.67 5.10
N ARG A 48 14.01 1.43 6.01
CA ARG A 48 14.95 2.47 6.49
C ARG A 48 15.90 2.99 5.40
N LYS A 49 16.16 2.19 4.36
CA LYS A 49 17.02 2.55 3.22
C LYS A 49 16.23 3.20 2.08
N THR A 50 14.91 3.12 2.11
CA THR A 50 14.01 3.67 1.09
C THR A 50 13.53 5.05 1.50
N ILE A 51 13.54 5.99 0.55
CA ILE A 51 13.07 7.38 0.77
C ILE A 51 11.78 7.70 0.00
N ARG A 52 11.35 6.82 -0.92
CA ARG A 52 10.21 7.03 -1.81
C ARG A 52 9.31 5.82 -1.77
N PHE A 53 8.03 6.05 -1.53
CA PHE A 53 7.03 4.99 -1.44
C PHE A 53 5.80 5.36 -2.23
N ILE A 54 5.11 4.36 -2.77
CA ILE A 54 3.73 4.52 -3.27
C ILE A 54 2.82 3.87 -2.25
N ILE A 55 1.72 4.53 -1.90
CA ILE A 55 0.68 3.97 -1.04
C ILE A 55 -0.65 4.03 -1.79
N ASP A 56 -1.38 2.94 -1.66
CA ASP A 56 -2.75 2.79 -2.15
C ASP A 56 -3.53 1.93 -1.15
N THR A 57 -4.85 2.12 -1.10
CA THR A 57 -5.71 1.42 -0.13
C THR A 57 -6.95 0.87 -0.81
N GLU A 58 -7.39 -0.31 -0.36
CA GLU A 58 -8.60 -0.94 -0.86
C GLU A 58 -9.60 -1.20 0.27
N ASP A 59 -10.86 -0.90 -0.01
CA ASP A 59 -11.99 -1.23 0.85
C ASP A 59 -12.64 -2.53 0.35
N ASP A 60 -13.14 -3.37 1.26
CA ASP A 60 -13.90 -4.54 0.90
C ASP A 60 -15.19 -4.13 0.17
N TYR A 61 -15.43 -4.72 -1.00
CA TYR A 61 -16.51 -4.31 -1.91
C TYR A 61 -17.91 -4.39 -1.28
N TYR A 62 -18.14 -5.35 -0.38
CA TYR A 62 -19.46 -5.61 0.18
C TYR A 62 -19.71 -4.86 1.49
N THR A 63 -18.68 -4.71 2.31
CA THR A 63 -18.79 -4.11 3.65
C THR A 63 -18.33 -2.66 3.68
N HIS A 64 -17.64 -2.19 2.64
CA HIS A 64 -16.97 -0.88 2.56
C HIS A 64 -16.05 -0.64 3.75
N ARG A 65 -15.45 -1.72 4.28
CA ARG A 65 -14.51 -1.64 5.38
C ARG A 65 -13.08 -1.69 4.86
N PRO A 66 -12.13 -1.04 5.55
CA PRO A 66 -10.72 -1.07 5.18
C PRO A 66 -10.21 -2.52 5.13
N SER A 67 -9.69 -2.94 3.98
CA SER A 67 -9.34 -4.34 3.73
C SER A 67 -7.85 -4.56 3.49
N LEU A 68 -7.23 -3.66 2.73
CA LEU A 68 -5.85 -3.80 2.27
C LEU A 68 -5.15 -2.44 2.25
N ILE A 69 -3.90 -2.42 2.72
CA ILE A 69 -2.97 -1.32 2.45
C ILE A 69 -1.89 -1.88 1.53
N GLN A 70 -1.74 -1.28 0.35
CA GLN A 70 -0.68 -1.60 -0.59
C GLN A 70 0.42 -0.55 -0.49
N ILE A 71 1.67 -1.00 -0.35
CA ILE A 71 2.83 -0.11 -0.25
C ILE A 71 3.94 -0.60 -1.16
N GLU A 72 4.39 0.24 -2.09
CA GLU A 72 5.57 -0.02 -2.89
C GLU A 72 6.79 0.73 -2.34
N PHE A 73 7.91 0.04 -2.21
CA PHE A 73 9.22 0.62 -1.92
C PHE A 73 9.88 0.90 -3.27
N ILE A 74 10.02 2.17 -3.63
CA ILE A 74 10.56 2.55 -4.94
C ILE A 74 12.08 2.43 -4.89
N GLN A 75 12.59 1.34 -5.45
CA GLN A 75 14.03 1.01 -5.54
C GLN A 75 14.36 0.43 -6.92
N HIS A 76 15.63 0.06 -7.17
CA HIS A 76 16.01 -0.62 -8.42
C HIS A 76 15.27 -1.97 -8.59
N GLN A 77 15.08 -2.68 -7.49
CA GLN A 77 14.19 -3.83 -7.38
C GLN A 77 13.11 -3.49 -6.38
N SER A 78 11.90 -3.21 -6.87
CA SER A 78 10.81 -2.73 -6.02
C SER A 78 10.32 -3.82 -5.07
N ILE A 79 9.84 -3.40 -3.90
CA ILE A 79 9.18 -4.31 -2.96
C ILE A 79 7.75 -3.82 -2.79
N VAL A 80 6.78 -4.69 -3.05
CA VAL A 80 5.36 -4.43 -2.87
C VAL A 80 4.89 -5.18 -1.63
N LEU A 81 4.33 -4.45 -0.68
CA LEU A 81 3.71 -4.98 0.53
C LEU A 81 2.20 -4.94 0.37
N LEU A 82 1.54 -6.04 0.69
CA LEU A 82 0.10 -6.19 0.72
C LEU A 82 -0.30 -6.48 2.17
N ILE A 83 -0.70 -5.45 2.92
CA ILE A 83 -1.05 -5.58 4.35
C ILE A 83 -2.53 -5.89 4.48
N GLU A 84 -2.85 -7.13 4.83
CA GLU A 84 -4.20 -7.68 4.89
C GLU A 84 -4.84 -7.38 6.26
N VAL A 85 -5.66 -6.34 6.33
CA VAL A 85 -6.09 -5.74 7.61
C VAL A 85 -7.03 -6.66 8.40
N HIS A 86 -7.85 -7.45 7.70
CA HIS A 86 -8.71 -8.47 8.34
C HIS A 86 -7.95 -9.68 8.87
N HIS A 87 -6.68 -9.83 8.50
CA HIS A 87 -5.82 -10.94 8.91
C HIS A 87 -4.65 -10.47 9.77
N LEU A 88 -4.75 -9.29 10.38
CA LEU A 88 -3.73 -8.81 11.30
C LEU A 88 -3.66 -9.68 12.56
N PRO A 89 -2.45 -9.86 13.12
CA PRO A 89 -2.31 -10.51 14.40
C PRO A 89 -2.86 -9.62 15.53
N GLN A 90 -3.09 -10.20 16.71
CA GLN A 90 -3.58 -9.46 17.88
C GLN A 90 -2.65 -8.30 18.26
N ALA A 91 -3.22 -7.19 18.74
CA ALA A 91 -2.49 -5.97 19.07
C ALA A 91 -1.34 -6.16 20.08
N ALA A 92 -1.48 -7.12 21.00
CA ALA A 92 -0.45 -7.47 21.99
C ALA A 92 0.71 -8.32 21.42
N SER A 93 0.59 -8.83 20.20
CA SER A 93 1.57 -9.74 19.60
C SER A 93 2.82 -9.01 19.10
N VAL A 94 3.97 -9.69 19.17
CA VAL A 94 5.24 -9.18 18.62
C VAL A 94 5.11 -8.87 17.13
N ILE A 95 4.41 -9.71 16.36
CA ILE A 95 4.23 -9.51 14.92
C ILE A 95 3.46 -8.21 14.65
N PHE A 96 2.40 -7.93 15.41
CA PHE A 96 1.67 -6.66 15.29
C PHE A 96 2.58 -5.45 15.52
N TRP A 97 3.39 -5.49 16.58
CA TRP A 97 4.36 -4.43 16.88
C TRP A 97 5.40 -4.24 15.77
N LEU A 98 5.84 -5.32 15.13
CA LEU A 98 6.74 -5.25 13.99
C LEU A 98 6.07 -4.64 12.76
N ILE A 99 4.83 -5.00 12.45
CA ILE A 99 4.04 -4.38 11.37
C ILE A 99 3.89 -2.88 11.62
N ARG A 100 3.55 -2.48 12.85
CA ARG A 100 3.49 -1.05 13.23
C ARG A 100 4.83 -0.35 13.10
N SER A 101 5.92 -1.03 13.48
CA SER A 101 7.27 -0.48 13.34
C SER A 101 7.66 -0.28 11.87
N LEU A 102 7.29 -1.22 11.00
CA LEU A 102 7.48 -1.13 9.55
C LEU A 102 6.72 0.08 8.98
N LEU A 103 5.43 0.20 9.28
CA LEU A 103 4.63 1.35 8.87
C LEU A 103 5.20 2.66 9.41
N LYS A 104 5.72 2.66 10.64
CA LYS A 104 6.34 3.85 11.23
C LYS A 104 7.57 4.32 10.46
N VAL A 105 8.38 3.37 9.97
CA VAL A 105 9.55 3.66 9.13
C VAL A 105 9.12 4.19 7.77
N ILE A 106 8.11 3.60 7.14
CA ILE A 106 7.60 4.01 5.83
C ILE A 106 7.01 5.42 5.88
N LEU A 107 6.13 5.68 6.86
CA LEU A 107 5.42 6.94 7.05
C LEU A 107 6.25 7.96 7.84
N ASN A 108 7.58 7.89 7.76
CA ASN A 108 8.43 8.90 8.34
C ASN A 108 8.27 10.23 7.56
N PRO A 109 8.17 11.39 8.23
CA PRO A 109 8.06 12.69 7.56
C PRO A 109 9.21 13.02 6.60
N SER A 110 10.38 12.38 6.75
CA SER A 110 11.52 12.53 5.82
C SER A 110 11.32 11.81 4.49
N ASN A 111 10.35 10.90 4.39
CA ASN A 111 10.10 10.11 3.20
C ASN A 111 9.08 10.82 2.30
N CYS A 112 9.15 10.56 1.00
CA CYS A 112 8.16 11.01 0.04
C CYS A 112 7.15 9.89 -0.21
N ILE A 113 5.88 10.17 0.06
CA ILE A 113 4.77 9.24 -0.21
C ILE A 113 4.01 9.72 -1.44
N TYR A 114 3.98 8.90 -2.48
CA TYR A 114 3.14 9.11 -3.66
C TYR A 114 1.83 8.34 -3.49
N SER A 115 0.71 8.92 -3.87
CA SER A 115 -0.60 8.27 -3.84
C SER A 115 -1.54 8.89 -4.87
N TRP A 116 -2.60 8.17 -5.22
CA TRP A 116 -3.56 8.59 -6.25
C TRP A 116 -4.46 9.74 -5.78
N ASP A 117 -4.81 9.79 -4.50
CA ASP A 117 -5.42 10.94 -3.81
C ASP A 117 -4.59 11.28 -2.56
N ASP A 118 -5.09 12.11 -1.64
CA ASP A 118 -4.43 12.37 -0.37
C ASP A 118 -4.34 11.10 0.50
N ALA A 119 -3.12 10.53 0.61
CA ALA A 119 -2.86 9.32 1.40
C ALA A 119 -3.31 9.45 2.85
N LYS A 120 -3.37 10.67 3.41
CA LYS A 120 -3.85 10.86 4.78
C LYS A 120 -5.31 10.47 4.92
N ASN A 121 -6.14 10.84 3.96
CA ASN A 121 -7.57 10.52 3.96
C ASN A 121 -7.80 9.02 3.72
N GLU A 122 -7.01 8.42 2.83
CA GLU A 122 -7.04 6.98 2.58
C GLU A 122 -6.67 6.18 3.84
N LEU A 123 -5.58 6.56 4.51
CA LEU A 123 -5.07 5.87 5.69
C LEU A 123 -5.86 6.17 6.98
N ASP A 124 -6.62 7.26 7.05
CA ASP A 124 -7.42 7.64 8.23
C ASP A 124 -8.42 6.52 8.62
N LYS A 125 -8.98 5.83 7.63
CA LYS A 125 -9.92 4.72 7.84
C LYS A 125 -9.29 3.56 8.64
N PHE A 126 -7.96 3.42 8.56
CA PHE A 126 -7.19 2.34 9.19
C PHE A 126 -6.72 2.67 10.62
N ILE A 127 -6.97 3.88 11.13
CA ILE A 127 -6.69 4.24 12.54
C ILE A 127 -7.46 3.31 13.49
N SER A 128 -8.69 2.95 13.12
CA SER A 128 -9.54 2.04 13.90
C SER A 128 -8.95 0.64 14.07
N CYS A 129 -7.97 0.27 13.24
CA CYS A 129 -7.25 -1.01 13.32
C CYS A 129 -6.01 -0.97 14.23
N GLU A 130 -5.79 0.14 14.95
CA GLU A 130 -4.64 0.38 15.85
C GLU A 130 -3.26 0.29 15.18
N LEU A 131 -3.21 0.18 13.85
CA LEU A 131 -1.97 0.11 13.06
C LEU A 131 -1.21 1.43 13.12
N LEU A 132 -1.92 2.54 12.96
CA LEU A 132 -1.36 3.88 12.79
C LEU A 132 -1.95 4.82 13.83
N PRO A 133 -1.10 5.53 14.60
CA PRO A 133 -1.60 6.60 15.45
C PRO A 133 -1.90 7.84 14.58
N SER A 134 -2.92 8.60 14.97
CA SER A 134 -3.44 9.73 14.17
C SER A 134 -2.42 10.86 13.98
N ASP A 135 -1.54 11.07 14.96
CA ASP A 135 -0.46 12.06 14.92
C ASP A 135 0.57 11.78 13.82
N GLN A 136 0.84 10.50 13.55
CA GLN A 136 1.75 10.10 12.48
C GLN A 136 1.21 10.46 11.09
N LEU A 137 -0.09 10.29 10.85
CA LEU A 137 -0.70 10.58 9.55
C LEU A 137 -0.59 12.06 9.17
N GLN A 138 -0.76 12.95 10.15
CA GLN A 138 -0.72 14.40 9.91
C GLN A 138 0.65 14.86 9.39
N GLN A 139 1.71 14.15 9.76
CA GLN A 139 3.09 14.49 9.41
C GLN A 139 3.57 13.86 8.09
N ILE A 140 2.72 13.07 7.41
CA ILE A 140 3.09 12.47 6.12
C ILE A 140 3.34 13.59 5.09
N ASN A 141 4.49 13.51 4.44
CA ASN A 141 4.83 14.28 3.26
C ASN A 141 4.26 13.56 2.02
N ASN A 142 3.03 13.92 1.66
CA ASN A 142 2.30 13.33 0.55
C ASN A 142 2.48 14.13 -0.74
N ILE A 143 2.65 13.41 -1.85
CA ILE A 143 2.64 13.92 -3.21
C ILE A 143 1.46 13.26 -3.93
N ASP A 144 0.36 14.01 -4.03
CA ASP A 144 -0.82 13.63 -4.81
C ASP A 144 -0.50 13.75 -6.31
N ILE A 145 -0.52 12.62 -7.01
CA ILE A 145 -0.14 12.55 -8.42
C ILE A 145 -1.27 12.85 -9.40
N GLN A 146 -2.48 13.15 -8.93
CA GLN A 146 -3.53 13.73 -9.77
C GLN A 146 -3.47 15.26 -9.85
N LYS A 147 -2.82 15.91 -8.87
CA LYS A 147 -2.69 17.38 -8.81
C LYS A 147 -1.42 17.92 -9.48
N HIS A 148 -0.57 17.05 -10.01
CA HIS A 148 0.69 17.35 -10.70
C HIS A 148 0.70 16.83 -12.13
#